data_AF-A0A212JDH9-F1
#
_entry.id   AF-A0A212JDH9-F1
#
_cell.length_a   1.000
_cell.length_b   1.000
_cell.length_c   1.000
_cell.angle_alpha   90.00
_cell.angle_beta   90.00
_cell.angle_gamma   90.00
#
_symmetry.space_group_name_H-M   'P 1'
#
loop_
_entity.id
_entity.type
_entity.pdbx_description
1 polymer ?
#
loop_
_entity_poly.entity_id
_entity_poly.type
_entity_poly.pdbx_seq_one_letter_code
_entity_poly.pdbx_strand_id
1 'polypeptide(L)' 'MKRLRVFITQNKSVFFAMFIGLILGYLYWYFWGCYWGAYPMSSECWVDCVLGFLFGGFVVCIIEDSHD' A
#
# COMPACT_ATOMS: atom_id res chain seq x y z
N MET A 1 17.60 7.93 17.09
CA MET A 1 16.77 6.70 17.13
C MET A 1 15.45 6.83 17.90
N LYS A 2 15.38 7.56 19.04
CA LYS A 2 14.14 7.68 19.84
C LYS A 2 12.93 8.23 19.03
N ARG A 3 13.15 9.25 18.20
CA ARG A 3 12.08 9.85 17.37
C ARG A 3 11.52 8.90 16.30
N LEU A 4 12.38 8.12 15.65
CA LEU A 4 11.95 7.09 14.68
C LEU A 4 11.08 6.01 15.32
N ARG A 5 11.45 5.55 16.52
CA ARG A 5 10.60 4.60 17.26
C ARG A 5 9.24 5.19 17.57
N VAL A 6 9.18 6.42 18.09
CA VAL A 6 7.90 7.07 18.38
C VAL A 6 7.03 7.18 17.13
N PHE A 7 7.61 7.60 16.00
CA PHE A 7 6.90 7.68 14.73
C PHE A 7 6.31 6.32 14.29
N ILE A 8 7.12 5.26 14.32
CA ILE A 8 6.66 3.91 13.94
C ILE A 8 5.57 3.40 14.89
N THR A 9 5.71 3.66 16.20
CA THR A 9 4.76 3.15 17.19
C THR A 9 3.41 3.86 17.08
N GLN A 10 3.40 5.16 16.77
CA GLN A 10 2.19 5.95 16.57
C GLN A 10 1.45 5.56 15.28
N ASN A 11 2.18 5.37 14.18
CA ASN A 11 1.60 5.06 12.86
C ASN A 11 1.56 3.55 12.56
N LYS A 12 1.59 2.69 13.58
CA LYS A 12 1.68 1.23 13.42
C LYS A 12 0.54 0.66 12.56
N SER A 13 -0.64 1.25 12.67
CA SER A 13 -1.86 0.88 11.94
C SER A 13 -1.69 1.14 10.44
N VAL A 14 -1.23 2.35 10.09
CA VAL A 14 -0.89 2.74 8.72
C VAL A 14 0.16 1.79 8.13
N PHE A 15 1.26 1.52 8.84
CA PHE A 15 2.30 0.59 8.35
C PHE A 15 1.76 -0.82 8.10
N PHE A 16 0.89 -1.33 8.98
CA PHE A 16 0.27 -2.64 8.80
C PHE A 16 -0.61 -2.67 7.54
N ALA A 17 -1.40 -1.62 7.32
CA ALA A 17 -2.25 -1.50 6.13
C ALA A 17 -1.46 -1.31 4.84
N MET A 18 -0.34 -0.58 4.87
CA MET A 18 0.59 -0.51 3.74
C MET A 18 1.15 -1.89 3.38
N PHE A 19 1.52 -2.71 4.37
CA PHE A 19 1.97 -4.09 4.13
C PHE A 19 0.87 -4.97 3.55
N ILE A 20 -0.36 -4.87 4.04
CA ILE A 20 -1.51 -5.59 3.45
C ILE A 20 -1.73 -5.14 2.01
N GLY A 21 -1.70 -3.84 1.75
CA GLY A 21 -1.84 -3.27 0.42
C GLY A 21 -0.76 -3.76 -0.54
N LEU A 22 0.48 -3.89 -0.09
CA LEU A 22 1.58 -4.47 -0.87
C LEU A 22 1.30 -5.92 -1.27
N ILE A 23 0.82 -6.74 -0.32
CA ILE A 23 0.47 -8.15 -0.59
C ILE A 23 -0.69 -8.22 -1.59
N LEU A 24 -1.69 -7.36 -1.46
CA LEU A 24 -2.81 -7.26 -2.40
C LEU A 24 -2.35 -6.81 -3.79
N GLY A 25 -1.42 -5.85 -3.88
CA GLY A 25 -0.80 -5.43 -5.14
C GLY A 25 -0.02 -6.57 -5.81
N TYR A 26 0.72 -7.35 -5.03
CA TYR A 26 1.40 -8.55 -5.52
C TYR A 26 0.41 -9.62 -6.04
N LEU A 27 -0.65 -9.90 -5.27
CA LEU A 27 -1.70 -10.84 -5.66
C LEU A 27 -2.40 -10.38 -6.95
N TYR A 28 -2.71 -9.09 -7.04
CA TYR A 28 -3.30 -8.49 -8.24
C TYR A 28 -2.38 -8.70 -9.45
N TRP A 29 -1.10 -8.35 -9.33
CA TRP A 29 -0.13 -8.56 -10.40
C TRP A 29 -0.01 -10.03 -10.80
N TYR A 30 0.05 -10.95 -9.82
CA TYR A 30 0.23 -12.38 -10.08
C TYR A 30 -0.95 -13.02 -10.83
N PHE A 31 -2.19 -12.63 -10.51
CA PHE A 31 -3.39 -13.21 -11.10
C PHE A 31 -3.95 -12.44 -12.31
N TRP A 32 -3.80 -11.12 -12.32
CA TRP A 32 -4.41 -10.20 -13.30
C TRP A 32 -3.41 -9.29 -14.02
N GLY A 33 -2.11 -9.39 -13.74
CA GLY A 33 -1.08 -8.62 -14.41
C GLY A 33 -1.14 -8.81 -15.92
N CYS A 34 -1.60 -7.78 -16.63
CA CYS A 34 -1.76 -7.82 -18.08
C CYS A 34 -0.59 -7.07 -18.76
N TYR A 35 0.04 -7.72 -19.76
CA TYR A 35 1.13 -7.11 -20.54
C TYR A 35 0.67 -6.05 -21.56
N TRP A 36 -0.65 -5.91 -21.74
CA TRP A 36 -1.20 -5.22 -22.90
C TRP A 36 -1.33 -3.71 -22.66
N GLY A 37 -0.63 -2.94 -23.49
CA GLY A 37 -0.26 -1.52 -23.32
C GLY A 37 -1.37 -0.46 -23.32
N ALA A 38 -2.59 -0.80 -22.92
CA ALA A 38 -3.68 0.15 -22.68
C ALA A 38 -4.18 0.17 -21.22
N TYR A 39 -3.67 -0.72 -20.36
CA TYR A 39 -4.02 -0.71 -18.95
C TYR A 39 -3.14 0.27 -18.15
N PRO A 40 -3.72 1.12 -17.29
CA PRO A 40 -2.95 2.04 -16.44
C PRO A 40 -2.17 1.32 -15.34
N MET A 41 -2.50 0.06 -15.05
CA MET A 41 -1.69 -0.82 -14.20
C MET A 41 -0.64 -1.53 -15.06
N SER A 42 0.62 -1.28 -14.71
CA SER A 42 1.78 -1.82 -15.41
C SER A 42 1.84 -3.32 -15.20
N SER A 43 2.34 -4.03 -16.19
CA SER A 43 2.66 -5.46 -16.12
C SER A 43 3.85 -5.76 -15.21
N GLU A 44 4.39 -4.73 -14.57
CA GLU A 44 5.54 -4.78 -13.71
C GLU A 44 5.10 -4.86 -12.25
N CYS A 45 5.48 -5.95 -11.59
CA CYS A 45 5.15 -6.25 -10.20
C CYS A 45 5.43 -5.07 -9.25
N TRP A 46 6.52 -4.34 -9.47
CA TRP A 46 6.92 -3.24 -8.60
C TRP A 46 5.93 -2.08 -8.62
N VAL A 47 5.28 -1.81 -9.76
CA VAL A 47 4.29 -0.72 -9.89
C VAL A 47 3.03 -1.06 -9.11
N ASP A 48 2.48 -2.27 -9.30
CA ASP A 48 1.27 -2.71 -8.62
C ASP A 48 1.50 -2.89 -7.11
N CYS A 49 2.67 -3.38 -6.71
CA CYS A 49 3.05 -3.47 -5.30
C CYS A 49 3.17 -2.08 -4.65
N VAL A 50 3.80 -1.11 -5.31
CA VAL A 50 3.95 0.26 -4.80
C VAL A 50 2.60 0.96 -4.73
N LEU A 51 1.75 0.80 -5.75
CA LEU A 51 0.38 1.32 -5.74
C LEU A 51 -0.42 0.73 -4.58
N GLY A 52 -0.41 -0.60 -4.43
CA GLY A 52 -1.07 -1.28 -3.32
C GLY A 52 -0.57 -0.82 -1.96
N PHE A 53 0.75 -0.67 -1.80
CA PHE A 53 1.37 -0.17 -0.57
C PHE A 53 0.92 1.24 -0.21
N LEU A 54 0.93 2.16 -1.18
CA LEU A 54 0.50 3.55 -0.99
C LEU A 54 -1.01 3.64 -0.70
N PHE A 55 -1.83 2.88 -1.45
CA PHE A 55 -3.28 2.85 -1.25
C PHE A 55 -3.65 2.28 0.13
N GLY A 56 -2.99 1.21 0.57
CA GLY A 56 -3.23 0.63 1.89
C GLY A 56 -2.98 1.63 3.02
N GLY A 57 -1.88 2.39 2.93
CA GLY A 57 -1.60 3.48 3.88
C GLY A 57 -2.63 4.61 3.79
N PHE A 58 -2.94 5.06 2.57
CA PHE A 58 -3.88 6.16 2.32
C PHE A 58 -5.28 5.90 2.90
N VAL A 59 -5.82 4.69 2.70
CA VAL A 59 -7.14 4.31 3.21
C VAL A 59 -7.18 4.42 4.74
N VAL A 60 -6.16 3.91 5.44
CA VAL A 60 -6.13 3.99 6.91
C VAL A 60 -5.88 5.40 7.40
N CYS A 61 -5.07 6.21 6.70
CA CYS A 61 -4.92 7.62 7.05
C CYS A 61 -6.26 8.38 6.98
N ILE A 62 -7.09 8.13 5.95
CA ILE A 62 -8.43 8.73 5.87
C ILE A 62 -9.33 8.25 7.00
N ILE A 63 -9.29 6.95 7.33
CA ILE A 63 -10.13 6.39 8.39
C ILE A 63 -9.74 6.98 9.75
N GLU A 64 -8.45 7.11 10.04
CA GLU A 64 -7.94 7.70 11.28
C GLU A 64 -8.34 9.19 11.38
N ASP A 65 -8.22 9.96 10.30
CA ASP A 65 -8.64 11.37 10.25
C ASP A 65 -10.17 11.53 10.45
N SER A 66 -10.97 10.58 9.97
CA SER A 66 -12.43 10.63 10.11
C SER A 66 -12.96 10.25 11.50
N HIS A 67 -12.11 9.70 12.37
CA HIS A 67 -12.49 9.16 13.67
C HIS A 67 -12.08 10.07 14.85
N ASP A 68 -11.46 11.23 14.55
CA ASP A 68 -11.18 12.36 15.44
C ASP A 68 -12.27 13.45 15.33
#